data_AF-A0A969EB49-F1
#
_entry.id   AF-A0A969EB49-F1
#
_cell.length_a   1.000
_cell.length_b   1.000
_cell.length_c   1.000
_cell.angle_alpha   90.00
_cell.angle_beta   90.00
_cell.angle_gamma   90.00
#
_symmetry.space_group_name_H-M   'P 1'
#
loop_
_entity.id
_entity.type
_entity.pdbx_description
1 polymer ?
#
loop_
_entity_poly.entity_id
_entity_poly.type
_entity_poly.pdbx_seq_one_letter_code
_entity_poly.pdbx_strand_id
1 'polypeptide(L)' 'MSLVIIAHQIQQRIWQQTGLTASAGVSVNKFLAKIASGINKPKGLCLIAPQDVAQFVDTLARAISGYWQGNRSQNA' A
#
# COMPACT_ATOMS: atom_id res chain seq x y z
N MET A 1 15.45 3.46 -14.72
CA MET A 1 15.60 3.94 -13.31
C MET A 1 14.54 3.22 -12.48
N SER A 2 14.91 2.57 -11.36
CA SER A 2 13.96 1.75 -10.58
C SER A 2 13.01 2.63 -9.76
N LEU A 3 11.70 2.32 -9.77
CA LEU A 3 10.69 3.06 -9.00
C LEU A 3 10.96 3.03 -7.49
N VAL A 4 11.53 1.93 -6.99
CA VAL A 4 11.93 1.74 -5.60
C VAL A 4 13.03 2.74 -5.20
N ILE A 5 13.99 2.98 -6.11
CA ILE A 5 15.07 3.95 -5.87
C ILE A 5 14.50 5.36 -5.73
N ILE A 6 13.58 5.75 -6.61
CA ILE A 6 12.94 7.08 -6.56
C ILE A 6 12.16 7.25 -5.24
N ALA A 7 11.42 6.22 -4.81
CA ALA A 7 10.68 6.27 -3.56
C ALA A 7 11.61 6.44 -2.33
N HIS A 8 12.75 5.73 -2.30
CA HIS A 8 13.75 5.92 -1.26
C HIS A 8 14.37 7.32 -1.28
N GLN A 9 14.68 7.87 -2.45
CA GLN A 9 15.18 9.23 -2.57
C GLN A 9 14.17 10.27 -2.03
N ILE A 10 12.87 10.05 -2.26
CA ILE A 10 11.82 10.91 -1.70
C ILE A 10 11.79 10.80 -0.17
N GLN A 11 11.83 9.58 0.39
CA GLN A 11 11.88 9.39 1.84
C GLN A 11 13.11 10.07 2.48
N GLN A 12 14.27 9.95 1.84
CA GLN A 12 15.50 10.61 2.28
C GLN A 12 15.38 12.13 2.25
N ARG A 13 14.80 12.70 1.18
CA ARG A 13 14.56 14.16 1.09
C ARG A 13 13.61 14.65 2.17
N ILE A 14 12.53 13.91 2.44
CA ILE A 14 11.59 14.25 3.52
C ILE A 14 12.32 14.28 4.87
N TRP A 15 13.13 13.26 5.16
CA TRP A 15 13.93 13.23 6.39
C TRP A 15 14.88 14.42 6.49
N GLN A 16 15.64 14.70 5.42
CA GLN A 16 16.61 15.79 5.38
C GLN A 16 15.95 17.17 5.56
N GLN A 17 14.75 17.37 5.02
CA GLN A 17 14.06 18.66 5.06
C GLN A 17 13.25 18.89 6.34
N THR A 18 12.73 17.82 6.96
CA THR A 18 11.71 17.95 8.01
C THR A 18 12.08 17.25 9.32
N GLY A 19 13.06 16.35 9.32
CA GLY A 19 13.33 15.46 10.45
C GLY A 19 12.21 14.44 10.70
N LEU A 20 11.22 14.34 9.81
CA LEU A 20 10.12 13.38 9.90
C LEU A 20 10.36 12.19 8.98
N THR A 21 9.80 11.05 9.36
CA THR A 21 9.87 9.83 8.55
C THR A 21 8.58 9.59 7.81
N ALA A 22 8.66 9.13 6.57
CA ALA A 22 7.51 8.81 5.73
C ALA A 22 7.48 7.33 5.37
N SER A 23 6.28 6.80 5.14
CA SER A 23 6.08 5.53 4.42
C SER A 23 5.58 5.81 3.01
N ALA A 24 5.92 4.95 2.06
CA ALA A 24 5.54 5.12 0.66
C ALA A 24 5.03 3.80 0.06
N GLY A 25 4.07 3.93 -0.85
CA GLY A 25 3.55 2.83 -1.66
C GLY A 25 3.73 3.15 -3.14
N VAL A 26 4.14 2.16 -3.92
CA VAL A 26 4.40 2.28 -5.36
C VAL A 26 3.57 1.23 -6.10
N SER A 27 2.85 1.65 -7.14
CA SER A 27 2.10 0.74 -8.00
C SER A 27 1.72 1.41 -9.33
N VAL A 28 0.96 0.69 -10.16
CA VAL A 28 0.50 1.10 -11.49
C VAL A 28 -0.57 2.20 -11.48
N ASN A 29 -1.22 2.46 -10.33
CA ASN A 29 -2.19 3.55 -10.18
C ASN A 29 -2.24 4.08 -8.74
N LYS A 30 -2.93 5.22 -8.55
CA LYS A 30 -3.03 5.93 -7.27
C LYS A 30 -3.75 5.13 -6.18
N PHE A 31 -4.76 4.35 -6.54
CA PHE A 31 -5.54 3.54 -5.59
C PHE A 31 -4.66 2.46 -4.96
N LEU A 32 -4.01 1.65 -5.79
CA LEU A 32 -3.11 0.58 -5.32
C LEU A 32 -1.90 1.15 -4.59
N ALA A 33 -1.30 2.24 -5.09
CA ALA A 33 -0.20 2.91 -4.41
C ALA A 33 -0.61 3.41 -3.00
N LYS A 34 -1.83 3.93 -2.85
CA LYS A 34 -2.32 4.38 -1.55
C LYS A 34 -2.49 3.22 -0.57
N ILE A 35 -3.05 2.09 -1.01
CA ILE A 35 -3.16 0.90 -0.17
C ILE A 35 -1.77 0.40 0.22
N ALA A 36 -0.86 0.25 -0.76
CA ALA A 36 0.53 -0.18 -0.52
C ALA A 36 1.24 0.68 0.53
N SER A 37 0.99 2.00 0.54
CA SER A 37 1.62 2.93 1.50
C SER A 37 1.28 2.64 2.96
N GLY A 38 0.21 1.88 3.22
CA GLY A 38 -0.22 1.48 4.56
C GLY A 38 0.36 0.15 5.04
N ILE A 39 0.80 -0.74 4.13
CA ILE A 39 1.11 -2.15 4.45
C ILE A 39 2.33 -2.27 5.37
N ASN A 40 3.43 -1.58 5.04
CA ASN A 40 4.70 -1.68 5.76
C ASN A 40 4.93 -0.47 6.69
N LYS A 41 3.87 0.10 7.27
CA LYS A 41 4.04 1.18 8.24
C LYS A 41 4.58 0.64 9.59
N PRO A 42 5.38 1.44 10.32
CA PRO A 42 5.88 2.78 10.00
C PRO A 42 7.19 2.76 9.17
N LYS A 43 7.56 3.90 8.57
CA LYS A 43 8.80 4.13 7.78
C LYS A 43 9.07 3.19 6.60
N GLY A 44 8.16 2.26 6.28
CA GLY A 44 8.39 1.29 5.21
C GLY A 44 8.03 1.76 3.80
N LEU A 45 8.45 0.93 2.85
CA LEU A 45 8.18 1.04 1.42
C LEU A 45 7.51 -0.27 0.96
N CYS A 46 6.47 -0.16 0.14
CA CYS A 46 5.81 -1.32 -0.45
C CYS A 46 5.61 -1.10 -1.96
N LEU A 47 5.99 -2.08 -2.76
CA LEU A 47 5.77 -2.11 -4.21
C LEU A 47 4.72 -3.19 -4.50
N ILE A 48 3.66 -2.80 -5.20
CA ILE A 48 2.75 -3.74 -5.88
C ILE A 48 3.10 -3.65 -7.35
N ALA A 49 3.89 -4.60 -7.84
CA ALA A 49 4.35 -4.62 -9.22
C ALA A 49 3.22 -5.04 -10.17
N PRO A 50 3.28 -4.69 -11.48
CA PRO A 50 2.21 -4.98 -12.43
C PRO A 50 1.76 -6.45 -12.44
N GLN A 51 2.71 -7.38 -12.33
CA GLN A 51 2.44 -8.82 -12.30
C GLN A 51 1.69 -9.29 -11.03
N ASP A 52 1.79 -8.55 -9.94
CA ASP A 52 1.17 -8.92 -8.65
C ASP A 52 -0.25 -8.31 -8.50
N VAL A 53 -0.64 -7.38 -9.38
CA VAL A 53 -1.90 -6.62 -9.25
C VAL A 53 -3.11 -7.54 -9.21
N ALA A 54 -3.19 -8.52 -10.11
CA ALA A 54 -4.36 -9.41 -10.19
C ALA A 54 -4.56 -10.19 -8.89
N GLN A 55 -3.48 -10.80 -8.38
CA GLN A 55 -3.51 -11.55 -7.12
C GLN A 55 -3.83 -10.65 -5.92
N PHE A 56 -3.26 -9.44 -5.88
CA PHE A 56 -3.50 -8.49 -4.81
C PHE A 56 -4.96 -8.04 -4.76
N VAL A 57 -5.56 -7.74 -5.92
CA VAL A 57 -6.96 -7.33 -6.01
C VAL A 57 -7.91 -8.48 -5.61
N ASP A 58 -7.64 -9.72 -6.03
CA ASP A 58 -8.43 -10.87 -5.58
C ASP A 58 -8.37 -11.04 -4.05
N THR A 59 -7.18 -10.87 -3.47
CA THR A 59 -7.00 -10.92 -2.01
C THR A 59 -7.81 -9.83 -1.30
N LEU A 60 -7.79 -8.59 -1.81
CA LEU A 60 -8.61 -7.49 -1.27
C LEU A 60 -10.11 -7.77 -1.40
N ALA A 61 -10.56 -8.28 -2.55
CA ALA A 61 -11.96 -8.61 -2.78
C ALA A 61 -12.45 -9.67 -1.78
N ARG A 62 -11.69 -10.75 -1.58
CA ARG A 62 -12.01 -11.80 -0.59
C ARG A 62 -12.08 -11.25 0.82
N ALA A 63 -11.13 -10.40 1.22
CA ALA A 63 -11.13 -9.79 2.55
C ALA A 63 -12.39 -8.93 2.78
N ILE A 64 -12.78 -8.12 1.79
CA ILE A 64 -14.00 -7.31 1.85
C ILE A 64 -15.24 -8.22 1.91
N SER A 65 -15.34 -9.22 1.02
CA SER A 65 -16.47 -10.16 1.02
C SER A 65 -16.62 -10.90 2.35
N GLY A 66 -15.51 -11.35 2.95
CA GLY A 66 -15.50 -12.01 4.26
C GLY A 66 -15.99 -11.09 5.37
N TYR A 67 -15.54 -9.83 5.39
CA TYR A 67 -16.03 -8.82 6.35
C TYR A 67 -17.54 -8.63 6.26
N TRP A 68 -18.10 -8.51 5.05
CA TRP A 68 -19.54 -8.32 4.85
C TRP A 68 -20.38 -9.55 5.23
N GLN A 69 -19.84 -10.76 5.09
CA GLN A 69 -20.53 -11.97 5.54
C GLN A 69 -20.59 -12.03 7.06
N GLY A 70 -19.46 -11.77 7.74
CA GLY A 70 -19.39 -11.77 9.21
C GLY A 70 -20.18 -10.65 9.88
N ASN A 71 -20.39 -9.51 9.20
CA ASN A 71 -21.17 -8.40 9.74
C ASN A 71 -22.68 -8.53 9.44
N ARG A 72 -23.08 -9.28 8.41
CA ARG A 72 -24.50 -9.59 8.17
C ARG A 72 -25.08 -10.53 9.21
N SER A 73 -24.31 -11.48 9.73
CA SER A 73 -24.76 -12.38 10.80
C SER A 73 -24.90 -11.71 12.17
N GLN A 74 -24.27 -10.55 12.39
CA GLN A 74 -24.35 -9.81 13.66
C GLN A 74 -25.50 -8.80 13.70
N ASN A 75 -26.03 -8.41 12.53
CA ASN A 75 -27.12 -7.44 12.39
C ASN A 75 -28.45 -8.10 11.93
N ALA A 76 -28.54 -9.43 12.01
CA ALA A 76 -29.72 -10.22 11.68
C ALA A 76 -30.40 -10.73 12.96
#